data_AF-A0A3C0ZCE9-F1
#
_entry.id   AF-A0A3C0ZCE9-F1
#
_cell.length_a   1.000
_cell.length_b   1.000
_cell.length_c   1.000
_cell.angle_alpha   90.00
_cell.angle_beta   90.00
_cell.angle_gamma   90.00
#
_symmetry.space_group_name_H-M   'P 1'
#
loop_
_entity.id
_entity.type
_entity.pdbx_description
1 polymer ?
#
loop_
_entity_poly.entity_id
_entity_poly.type
_entity_poly.pdbx_seq_one_letter_code
_entity_poly.pdbx_strand_id
1 'polypeptide(L)' 'MKEFTLPKLPEGLQYGAEMTVQIPADGKFFAPDGFTIKSLDLENRTVVCAPIQQWNSELKTWVTIG' A
#
# COMPACT_ATOMS: atom_id res chain seq x y z
N MET A 1 16.61 5.04 0.97
CA MET A 1 15.34 4.27 0.97
C MET A 1 15.42 3.08 1.94
N LYS A 2 14.42 2.91 2.80
CA LYS A 2 14.22 1.75 3.68
C LYS A 2 13.04 0.94 3.16
N GLU A 3 13.28 -0.31 2.79
CA GLU A 3 12.25 -1.24 2.35
C GLU A 3 11.79 -2.12 3.51
N PHE A 4 10.52 -2.48 3.51
CA PHE A 4 9.91 -3.38 4.48
C PHE A 4 9.51 -4.68 3.78
N THR A 5 9.90 -5.81 4.36
CA THR A 5 9.39 -7.11 3.94
C THR A 5 7.92 -7.21 4.32
N LEU A 6 7.05 -7.25 3.32
CA LEU A 6 5.62 -7.42 3.55
C LEU A 6 5.33 -8.87 3.96
N PRO A 7 4.39 -9.09 4.90
CA PRO A 7 4.00 -10.44 5.28
C PRO A 7 3.32 -11.14 4.10
N LYS A 8 3.38 -12.48 4.09
CA LYS A 8 2.53 -13.27 3.20
C LYS A 8 1.07 -13.04 3.57
N LEU A 9 0.24 -12.70 2.57
CA LEU A 9 -1.18 -12.54 2.78
C LEU A 9 -1.92 -13.89 2.85
N PRO A 10 -3.08 -13.94 3.52
CA PRO A 10 -4.03 -15.05 3.43
C PRO A 10 -4.39 -15.41 1.98
N GLU A 11 -4.86 -16.65 1.78
CA GLU A 11 -5.34 -17.09 0.47
C GLU A 11 -6.50 -16.21 -0.03
N GLY A 12 -6.51 -15.93 -1.33
CA GLY A 12 -7.51 -15.06 -1.96
C GLY A 12 -7.23 -13.55 -1.85
N LEU A 13 -6.19 -13.14 -1.12
CA LEU A 13 -5.72 -11.76 -1.03
C LEU A 13 -4.41 -11.55 -1.78
N GLN A 14 -4.21 -10.32 -2.27
CA GLN A 14 -2.95 -9.90 -2.89
C GLN A 14 -2.60 -8.44 -2.54
N TYR A 15 -1.33 -8.08 -2.73
CA TYR A 15 -0.95 -6.67 -2.82
C TYR A 15 -1.22 -6.18 -4.24
N GLY A 16 -1.93 -5.08 -4.38
CA GLY A 16 -2.16 -4.43 -5.67
C GLY A 16 -0.98 -3.59 -6.11
N ALA A 17 -1.22 -2.72 -7.10
CA ALA A 17 -0.19 -1.85 -7.66
C ALA A 17 0.33 -0.85 -6.61
N GLU A 18 1.64 -0.64 -6.63
CA GLU A 18 2.32 0.30 -5.75
C GLU A 18 2.00 1.75 -6.13
N MET A 19 1.96 2.60 -5.11
CA MET A 19 1.80 4.04 -5.22
C MET A 19 2.92 4.73 -4.49
N THR A 20 3.60 5.66 -5.16
CA THR A 20 4.57 6.56 -4.55
C THR A 20 3.87 7.85 -4.16
N VAL A 21 3.98 8.24 -2.89
CA VAL A 21 3.35 9.45 -2.35
C VAL A 21 4.43 10.34 -1.73
N GLN A 22 4.28 11.65 -1.92
CA GLN A 22 5.13 12.63 -1.25
C GLN A 22 4.65 12.82 0.19
N ILE A 23 5.55 12.68 1.16
CA ILE A 23 5.27 12.93 2.57
C ILE A 23 5.03 14.44 2.75
N PRO A 24 3.90 14.85 3.35
CA PRO A 24 3.57 16.25 3.59
C PRO A 24 4.62 16.99 4.41
N ALA A 25 4.55 18.33 4.35
CA ALA A 25 5.50 19.25 5.00
C ALA A 25 5.69 18.97 6.50
N ASP A 26 4.63 18.55 7.20
CA ASP A 26 4.60 18.23 8.63
C ASP A 26 5.23 16.87 8.99
N GLY A 27 5.67 16.11 7.98
CA GLY A 27 6.35 14.83 8.13
C GLY A 27 5.44 13.66 8.50
N LYS A 28 4.12 13.85 8.56
CA LYS A 28 3.17 12.80 8.92
C LYS A 28 2.54 12.21 7.68
N PHE A 29 2.59 10.88 7.57
CA PHE A 29 1.90 10.15 6.53
C PHE A 29 1.13 8.99 7.12
N PHE A 30 -0.13 8.86 6.70
CA PHE A 30 -0.98 7.73 6.98
C PHE A 30 -1.34 7.10 5.64
N ALA A 31 -1.12 5.80 5.50
CA ALA A 31 -1.56 5.11 4.30
C ALA A 31 -3.09 5.18 4.23
N PRO A 32 -3.68 5.28 3.02
CA PRO A 32 -5.12 5.20 2.86
C PRO A 32 -5.67 3.89 3.45
N ASP A 33 -6.95 3.87 3.81
CA ASP A 33 -7.61 2.67 4.31
C ASP A 33 -7.42 1.50 3.31
N GLY A 34 -7.01 0.35 3.85
CA GLY A 34 -6.71 -0.83 3.04
C GLY A 34 -5.31 -0.90 2.44
N PHE A 35 -4.43 0.06 2.71
CA PHE A 35 -3.06 0.07 2.19
C PHE A 35 -2.03 -0.30 3.26
N THR A 36 -0.93 -0.92 2.83
CA THR A 36 0.27 -1.12 3.63
C THR A 36 1.42 -0.27 3.11
N ILE A 37 2.30 0.20 3.99
CA ILE A 37 3.55 0.85 3.62
C ILE A 37 4.59 -0.21 3.29
N LYS A 38 5.18 -0.13 2.09
CA LYS A 38 6.22 -1.05 1.60
C LYS A 38 7.62 -0.46 1.69
N SER A 39 7.78 0.84 1.47
CA SER A 39 9.07 1.50 1.66
C SER A 39 8.93 2.96 2.05
N LEU A 40 10.00 3.51 2.62
CA LEU A 40 10.10 4.89 3.08
C LEU A 40 11.44 5.47 2.66
N ASP A 41 11.42 6.64 2.03
CA ASP A 41 12.60 7.42 1.72
C ASP A 41 12.50 8.80 2.37
N LEU A 42 13.20 8.98 3.50
CA LEU A 42 13.18 10.22 4.26
C LEU A 42 13.99 11.34 3.60
N GLU A 43 14.98 11.01 2.78
CA GLU A 43 15.81 12.00 2.09
C GLU A 43 14.98 12.70 1.00
N ASN A 44 14.30 11.90 0.19
CA ASN A 44 13.39 12.39 -0.86
C ASN A 44 11.97 12.69 -0.35
N ARG A 45 11.71 12.43 0.93
CA ARG A 45 10.38 12.54 1.57
C ARG A 45 9.29 11.79 0.80
N THR A 46 9.56 10.57 0.36
CA THR A 46 8.59 9.73 -0.34
C THR A 46 8.27 8.46 0.44
N VAL A 47 7.07 7.95 0.23
CA VAL A 47 6.60 6.67 0.79
C VAL A 47 6.00 5.86 -0.34
N VAL A 48 6.28 4.56 -0.36
CA VAL A 48 5.64 3.62 -1.28
C VAL A 48 4.64 2.80 -0.47
N CYS A 49 3.39 2.80 -0.89
CA CYS A 49 2.34 1.97 -0.31
C CYS A 49 1.65 1.13 -1.40
N ALA A 50 1.00 0.05 -1.00
CA ALA A 50 0.23 -0.81 -1.88
C ALA A 50 -1.09 -1.21 -1.23
N PRO A 51 -2.21 -1.28 -1.97
CA PRO A 51 -3.48 -1.74 -1.43
C PRO A 51 -3.43 -3.25 -1.19
N ILE A 52 -4.15 -3.72 -0.18
CA ILE A 52 -4.51 -5.12 -0.03
C ILE A 52 -5.82 -5.33 -0.77
N GLN A 53 -5.86 -6.31 -1.67
CA GLN A 53 -6.99 -6.52 -2.57
C GLN A 53 -7.55 -7.92 -2.50
N GLN A 54 -8.84 -8.04 -2.75
CA GLN A 54 -9.57 -9.30 -2.91
C GLN A 54 -10.32 -9.31 -4.25
N TRP A 55 -10.44 -10.48 -4.88
CA TRP A 55 -11.23 -10.61 -6.10
C TRP A 55 -12.72 -10.52 -5.78
N ASN A 56 -13.40 -9.56 -6.39
CA ASN A 56 -14.85 -9.45 -6.36
C ASN A 56 -15.44 -10.12 -7.61
N SER A 57 -16.18 -11.22 -7.39
CA SER A 57 -16.75 -12.04 -8.47
C SER A 57 -17.95 -11.40 -9.17
N GLU A 58 -18.66 -10.48 -8.51
CA GLU A 58 -19.80 -9.75 -9.06
C GLU A 58 -19.32 -8.65 -10.01
N LEU A 59 -18.32 -7.88 -9.55
CA LEU A 59 -17.72 -6.78 -10.31
C LEU A 59 -16.65 -7.26 -11.31
N LYS A 60 -16.27 -8.55 -11.25
CA LYS A 60 -15.20 -9.15 -12.06
C LYS A 60 -13.89 -8.36 -11.99
N THR A 61 -13.53 -7.89 -10.80
CA THR A 61 -12.32 -7.08 -10.60
C THR A 61 -11.74 -7.27 -9.20
N TRP A 62 -10.50 -6.82 -9.00
CA TRP A 62 -9.86 -6.73 -7.69
C TRP A 62 -10.29 -5.44 -6.99
N VAL A 63 -10.75 -5.56 -5.74
CA VAL A 63 -11.16 -4.43 -4.91
C VAL A 63 -10.25 -4.31 -3.71
N THR A 64 -9.90 -3.08 -3.34
CA THR A 64 -9.17 -2.80 -2.09
C THR A 64 -10.06 -3.13 -0.90
N ILE A 65 -9.54 -3.88 0.07
CA ILE A 65 -10.24 -4.16 1.33
C ILE A 65 -9.94 -3.04 2.32
N GLY A 66 -10.96 -2.46 2.98
CA GLY A 66 -10.82 -1.34 3.91
C GLY A 66 -11.86 -1.42 5.01
#